data_AF-A0A939HYS3-F1
#
_entry.id   AF-A0A939HYS3-F1
#
_cell.length_a   1.000
_cell.length_b   1.000
_cell.length_c   1.000
_cell.angle_alpha   90.00
_cell.angle_beta   90.00
_cell.angle_gamma   90.00
#
_symmetry.space_group_name_H-M   'P 1'
#
loop_
_entity.id
_entity.type
_entity.pdbx_description
1 polymer ?
#
loop_
_entity_poly.entity_id
_entity_poly.type
_entity_poly.pdbx_seq_one_letter_code
_entity_poly.pdbx_strand_id
1 'polypeptide(L)' 'MTALAEEILNSFDKLPTSEKLEVGREILRRLVHFDMTALTDEDLVLNAEEIFLALDRLEIGDRVSP' A
#
# COMPACT_ATOMS: atom_id res chain seq x y z
N MET A 1 -3.95 -23.05 -3.07
CA MET A 1 -3.24 -22.38 -1.96
C MET A 1 -2.90 -23.46 -0.94
N THR A 2 -1.72 -23.43 -0.31
CA THR A 2 -1.44 -24.39 0.76
C THR A 2 -2.14 -23.93 2.04
N ALA A 3 -2.52 -24.86 2.93
CA ALA A 3 -3.14 -24.51 4.22
C ALA A 3 -2.30 -23.51 5.03
N LEU A 4 -0.97 -23.64 4.94
CA LEU A 4 -0.02 -22.70 5.54
C LEU A 4 -0.12 -21.29 4.95
N ALA A 5 -0.29 -21.16 3.63
CA ALA A 5 -0.42 -19.86 2.98
C ALA A 5 -1.73 -19.15 3.38
N GLU A 6 -2.82 -19.90 3.54
CA GLU A 6 -4.10 -19.36 4.03
C GLU A 6 -4.01 -18.91 5.48
N GLU A 7 -3.29 -19.65 6.34
CA GLU A 7 -3.07 -19.26 7.74
C GLU A 7 -2.24 -17.98 7.86
N ILE A 8 -1.22 -17.82 7.01
CA ILE A 8 -0.41 -16.60 6.92
C ILE A 8 -1.29 -15.41 6.52
N LEU A 9 -2.15 -15.56 5.51
CA LEU A 9 -3.05 -14.48 5.08
C LEU A 9 -4.09 -14.13 6.15
N ASN A 10 -4.70 -15.13 6.78
CA ASN A 10 -5.65 -14.91 7.87
C ASN A 10 -5.02 -14.21 9.07
N SER A 11 -3.72 -14.43 9.31
CA SER A 11 -2.96 -13.76 10.36
C SER A 11 -2.62 -12.33 9.95
N PHE A 12 -2.21 -12.13 8.70
CA PHE A 12 -1.96 -10.81 8.12
C PHE A 12 -3.20 -9.92 8.14
N ASP A 13 -4.38 -10.45 7.78
CA ASP A 13 -5.64 -9.70 7.73
C ASP A 13 -6.11 -9.19 9.09
N LYS A 14 -5.65 -9.80 10.18
CA LYS A 14 -5.96 -9.39 11.56
C LYS A 14 -5.01 -8.32 12.11
N LEU A 15 -3.91 -8.03 11.41
CA LEU A 15 -2.95 -7.01 11.85
C LEU A 15 -3.52 -5.59 11.70
N PRO A 16 -3.12 -4.64 12.57
CA PRO A 16 -3.34 -3.22 12.36
C PRO A 16 -2.75 -2.73 11.04
N THR A 17 -3.32 -1.67 10.46
CA THR A 17 -2.88 -1.12 9.17
C THR A 17 -1.39 -0.78 9.13
N SER A 18 -0.82 -0.27 10.22
CA SER A 18 0.62 0.01 10.34
C SER A 18 1.48 -1.25 10.22
N GLU A 19 1.09 -2.32 10.91
CA GLU A 19 1.80 -3.60 10.89
C GLU A 19 1.62 -4.33 9.56
N LYS A 20 0.43 -4.23 8.94
CA LYS A 20 0.20 -4.74 7.57
C LYS A 20 1.13 -4.09 6.56
N LEU A 21 1.35 -2.77 6.65
CA LEU A 21 2.27 -2.05 5.78
C LEU A 21 3.72 -2.48 5.98
N GLU A 22 4.14 -2.71 7.23
CA GLU A 22 5.49 -3.16 7.55
C GLU A 22 5.76 -4.58 7.06
N VAL A 23 4.84 -5.51 7.36
CA VAL A 23 4.90 -6.90 6.88
C VAL A 23 4.81 -6.97 5.36
N GLY A 24 3.90 -6.20 4.76
CA GLY A 24 3.78 -6.08 3.31
C GLY A 24 5.07 -5.56 2.65
N ARG A 25 5.71 -4.54 3.24
CA ARG A 25 6.98 -4.00 2.76
C ARG A 25 8.11 -5.02 2.84
N GLU A 26 8.17 -5.83 3.89
CA GLU A 26 9.21 -6.86 4.05
C GLU A 26 8.97 -8.07 3.14
N ILE A 27 7.71 -8.48 2.95
CA ILE A 27 7.32 -9.49 1.94
C ILE A 27 7.70 -8.98 0.55
N LEU A 28 7.35 -7.74 0.22
CA LEU A 28 7.77 -7.11 -1.03
C LEU A 28 9.29 -7.11 -1.12
N ARG A 29 10.05 -6.62 -0.14
CA ARG A 29 11.53 -6.63 -0.20
C ARG A 29 12.11 -8.02 -0.49
N ARG A 30 11.57 -9.07 0.13
CA ARG A 30 12.03 -10.47 -0.06
C ARG A 30 11.61 -11.04 -1.41
N LEU A 31 10.42 -10.69 -1.88
CA LEU A 31 9.94 -11.07 -3.19
C LEU A 31 10.66 -10.27 -4.29
N VAL A 32 11.01 -9.02 -4.05
CA VAL A 32 11.59 -8.02 -4.99
C VAL A 32 13.09 -8.25 -5.28
N HIS A 33 13.60 -9.45 -4.99
CA HIS A 33 14.58 -10.06 -5.90
C HIS A 33 13.96 -10.45 -7.25
N PHE A 34 12.65 -10.32 -7.39
CA PHE A 34 11.93 -10.16 -8.64
C PHE A 34 12.12 -8.72 -9.10
N ASP A 35 12.62 -8.54 -10.32
CA ASP A 35 12.84 -7.24 -10.98
C ASP A 35 11.61 -6.32 -10.83
N MET A 36 11.53 -5.53 -9.76
CA MET A 36 10.78 -4.29 -9.83
C MET A 36 11.56 -3.45 -10.82
N THR A 37 11.08 -3.44 -12.07
CA THR A 37 11.51 -2.44 -13.03
C THR A 37 11.46 -1.10 -12.31
N ALA A 38 12.60 -0.40 -12.27
CA ALA A 38 12.69 0.88 -11.60
C ALA A 38 11.50 1.72 -12.07
N LEU A 39 10.70 2.22 -11.11
CA LEU A 39 9.61 3.13 -11.40
C LEU A 39 10.17 4.25 -12.26
N THR A 40 9.53 4.49 -13.40
CA THR A 40 9.94 5.58 -14.27
C THR A 40 9.53 6.90 -13.61
N ASP A 41 10.16 8.00 -14.01
CA ASP A 41 9.77 9.33 -13.52
C ASP A 41 8.29 9.62 -13.82
N GLU A 42 7.75 9.08 -14.92
CA GLU A 42 6.34 9.17 -15.28
C GLU A 42 5.44 8.42 -14.28
N ASP A 43 5.82 7.22 -13.85
CA ASP A 43 5.09 6.46 -12.82
C ASP A 43 5.08 7.20 -11.48
N LEU A 44 6.18 7.90 -11.15
CA LEU A 44 6.27 8.69 -9.92
C LEU A 44 5.36 9.93 -9.98
N VAL A 45 5.31 10.62 -11.13
CA VAL A 45 4.43 11.78 -11.34
C VAL A 45 2.97 11.39 -11.24
N LEU A 46 2.57 10.28 -11.88
CA LEU A 46 1.19 9.78 -11.82
C LEU A 46 0.78 9.42 -10.39
N ASN A 47 1.65 8.73 -9.65
CA ASN A 47 1.40 8.43 -8.23
C ASN A 47 1.27 9.69 -7.39
N ALA A 48 2.12 10.70 -7.63
CA ALA A 48 2.07 11.96 -6.90
C ALA A 48 0.76 12.71 -7.16
N GLU A 49 0.26 12.72 -8.41
CA GLU A 49 -1.02 13.33 -8.77
C GLU A 49 -2.20 12.61 -8.11
N GLU A 50 -2.20 11.27 -8.08
CA GLU A 50 -3.24 10.50 -7.40
C GLU A 50 -3.30 10.79 -5.90
N ILE A 51 -2.13 10.87 -5.24
CA ILE A 51 -2.02 11.23 -3.82
C ILE A 51 -2.52 12.67 -3.60
N PHE A 52 -2.13 13.62 -4.46
CA PHE A 52 -2.56 15.01 -4.35
C PHE A 52 -4.08 15.13 -4.44
N LEU A 53 -4.70 14.47 -5.43
CA LEU A 53 -6.15 14.45 -5.59
C LEU A 53 -6.87 13.77 -4.41
N ALA A 54 -6.28 12.73 -3.82
CA ALA A 54 -6.83 12.09 -2.64
C ALA A 54 -6.79 13.01 -1.41
N LEU A 55 -5.71 13.77 -1.23
CA LEU A 55 -5.56 14.74 -0.16
C LEU A 55 -6.53 15.92 -0.33
N ASP A 56 -6.71 16.43 -1.55
CA ASP A 56 -7.71 17.48 -1.83
C ASP A 56 -9.12 17.02 -1.46
N ARG A 57 -9.49 15.78 -1.81
CA ARG A 57 -10.79 15.21 -1.44
C ARG A 57 -10.96 15.10 0.08
N LEU A 58 -9.89 14.74 0.80
CA LEU A 58 -9.90 14.68 2.26
C LEU A 58 -10.04 16.07 2.87
N GLU A 59 -9.32 17.08 2.38
CA GLU A 59 -9.44 18.46 2.87
C GLU A 59 -10.85 19.02 2.59
N ILE A 60 -11.41 18.77 1.41
CA ILE A 60 -12.78 19.18 1.08
C ILE A 60 -13.80 18.47 1.98
N GLY A 61 -13.61 17.19 2.29
CA GLY A 61 -14.45 16.43 3.23
C GLY A 61 -14.36 16.94 4.67
N ASP A 62 -13.16 17.35 5.11
CA ASP A 62 -12.92 17.91 6.45
C ASP A 62 -13.52 19.32 6.59
N ARG A 63 -13.55 20.10 5.50
CA ARG A 63 -14.15 21.46 5.47
C ARG A 63 -15.68 21.50 5.36
N VAL A 64 -16.33 20.36 5.10
CA VAL A 64 -17.80 20.23 4.99
C VAL A 64 -18.40 19.53 6.22
N SER A 65 -17.60 19.25 7.24
CA SER A 65 -18.11 18.83 8.56
C SER A 65 -18.47 20.07 9.40
N PRO A 66 -19.75 20.23 9.85
CA PRO A 66 -20.19 21.36 10.68
C PRO A 66 -19.70 21.30 12.13
#